data_AF-A0A1E8FSP4-F1
#
_entry.id   AF-A0A1E8FSP4-F1
#
_cell.length_a   1.000
_cell.length_b   1.000
_cell.length_c   1.000
_cell.angle_alpha   90.00
_cell.angle_beta   90.00
_cell.angle_gamma   90.00
#
_symmetry.space_group_name_H-M   'P 1'
#
loop_
_entity.id
_entity.type
_entity.pdbx_description
1 polymer ?
#
loop_
_entity_poly.entity_id
_entity_poly.type
_entity_poly.pdbx_seq_one_letter_code
_entity_poly.pdbx_strand_id
1 'polypeptide(L)'
;MASAMSFATVAWRVARGIFAPVSYDANSTAPDAGREYDIVGEILMPAVELQAIALKDLDDVKAAADLFKVTPSALAVRAMRLGRLTTLTALGYLRELETEFLARQKPKPRQPKPVKAIRKYSGRALTARMLRAVDERRLSQREFCRVVCLNRISPTEISELKAALR
;
A
#
# COMPACT_ATOMS: atom_id res chain seq x y z
N MET A 1 -5.18 3.84 3.15
CA MET A 1 -4.69 3.82 1.76
C MET A 1 -3.29 3.24 1.77
N ALA A 2 -3.02 2.21 0.97
CA ALA A 2 -1.63 1.87 0.65
C ALA A 2 -1.10 3.04 -0.18
N SER A 3 -0.06 3.73 0.32
CA SER A 3 0.47 4.94 -0.33
C SER A 3 1.04 4.57 -1.71
N ALA A 4 0.77 5.37 -2.75
CA ALA A 4 1.32 5.15 -4.10
C ALA A 4 2.85 4.97 -4.08
N MET A 5 3.51 5.63 -3.13
CA MET A 5 4.93 5.50 -2.80
C MET A 5 5.35 4.04 -2.55
N SER A 6 4.53 3.27 -1.82
CA SER A 6 4.83 1.89 -1.46
C SER A 6 4.76 0.97 -2.68
N PHE A 7 3.81 1.18 -3.60
CA PHE A 7 3.68 0.36 -4.81
C PHE A 7 4.85 0.59 -5.77
N ALA A 8 5.18 1.85 -6.06
CA ALA A 8 6.29 2.18 -6.97
C ALA A 8 7.63 1.66 -6.43
N THR A 9 7.85 1.74 -5.11
CA THR A 9 9.06 1.18 -4.46
C THR A 9 9.14 -0.34 -4.63
N VAL A 10 8.02 -1.05 -4.45
CA VAL A 10 7.97 -2.51 -4.65
C VAL A 10 8.24 -2.87 -6.11
N ALA A 11 7.62 -2.17 -7.07
CA ALA A 11 7.82 -2.43 -8.49
C ALA A 11 9.29 -2.25 -8.92
N TRP A 12 9.94 -1.18 -8.45
CA TRP A 12 11.36 -0.94 -8.73
C TRP A 12 12.27 -2.02 -8.12
N ARG A 13 12.03 -2.42 -6.86
CA ARG A 13 12.80 -3.49 -6.21
C ARG A 13 12.68 -4.82 -6.95
N VAL A 14 11.47 -5.17 -7.41
CA VAL A 14 11.23 -6.35 -8.25
C VAL A 14 12.00 -6.26 -9.57
N ALA A 15 11.98 -5.11 -10.25
CA ALA A 15 12.75 -4.90 -11.48
C ALA A 15 14.27 -5.06 -11.29
N ARG A 16 14.77 -4.82 -10.07
CA ARG A 16 16.19 -4.99 -9.69
C ARG A 16 16.52 -6.37 -9.10
N GLY A 17 15.54 -7.28 -9.01
CA GLY A 17 15.71 -8.60 -8.41
C GLY A 17 15.89 -8.57 -6.89
N ILE A 18 15.51 -7.48 -6.22
CA ILE A 18 15.63 -7.32 -4.77
C ILE A 18 14.34 -7.79 -4.09
N PHE A 19 14.39 -8.95 -3.44
CA PHE A 19 13.26 -9.54 -2.71
C PHE A 19 13.50 -9.44 -1.20
N ALA A 20 13.28 -8.26 -0.63
CA ALA A 20 13.35 -8.03 0.82
C ALA A 20 11.93 -7.96 1.42
N PRO A 21 11.67 -8.58 2.58
CA PRO A 21 10.40 -8.41 3.27
C PRO A 21 10.21 -6.94 3.63
N VAL A 22 9.16 -6.32 3.08
CA VAL A 22 8.79 -4.95 3.43
C VAL A 22 8.00 -5.04 4.74
N SER A 23 8.66 -4.75 5.87
CA SER A 23 7.92 -4.44 7.10
C SER A 23 7.20 -3.12 6.86
N TYR A 24 5.87 -3.14 6.97
CA TYR A 24 5.03 -1.94 6.89
C TYR A 24 5.13 -1.18 8.22
N ASP A 25 6.34 -0.78 8.59
CA ASP A 25 6.56 0.08 9.74
C ASP A 25 6.39 1.52 9.27
N ALA A 26 5.31 2.17 9.73
CA ALA A 26 4.99 3.56 9.39
C ALA A 26 6.02 4.54 9.99
N ASN A 27 6.90 4.06 10.87
CA ASN A 27 7.92 4.84 11.57
C ASN A 27 9.31 4.76 10.95
N SER A 28 9.46 4.38 9.67
CA SER A 28 10.79 4.44 9.05
C SER A 28 11.20 5.91 8.78
N THR A 29 11.80 6.51 9.80
CA THR A 29 12.84 7.52 9.62
C THR A 29 14.04 6.83 8.97
N ALA A 30 13.89 6.35 7.74
CA ALA A 30 14.99 5.76 6.99
C ALA A 30 15.99 6.89 6.70
N PRO A 31 17.15 6.94 7.39
CA PRO A 31 18.11 8.03 7.23
C PRO A 31 18.79 7.97 5.85
N ASP A 32 18.61 6.85 5.16
CA ASP A 32 19.20 6.56 3.87
C ASP A 32 18.17 5.92 2.94
N ALA A 33 17.07 6.65 2.67
CA ALA A 33 16.14 6.23 1.61
C ALA A 33 16.80 6.32 0.21
N GLY A 34 18.05 6.78 0.14
CA GLY A 34 18.96 6.59 -0.97
C GLY A 34 18.45 7.13 -2.30
N ARG A 35 19.01 6.58 -3.38
CA ARG A 35 18.64 6.90 -4.77
C ARG A 35 17.25 6.36 -5.13
N GLU A 36 16.83 5.30 -4.46
CA GLU A 36 15.54 4.63 -4.66
C GLU A 36 14.37 5.54 -4.36
N TYR A 37 14.43 6.23 -3.23
CA TYR A 37 13.42 7.21 -2.86
C TYR A 37 13.38 8.37 -3.86
N ASP A 38 14.53 8.80 -4.40
CA ASP A 38 14.55 9.88 -5.37
C ASP A 38 13.97 9.47 -6.73
N ILE A 39 14.21 8.24 -7.18
CA ILE A 39 13.62 7.72 -8.42
C ILE A 39 12.09 7.60 -8.25
N VAL A 40 11.63 6.96 -7.18
CA VAL A 40 10.20 6.82 -6.91
C VAL A 40 9.56 8.20 -6.68
N GLY A 41 10.27 9.08 -5.99
CA GLY A 41 9.89 10.47 -5.80
C GLY A 41 9.75 11.20 -7.12
N GLU A 42 10.66 11.04 -8.07
CA GLU A 42 10.57 11.68 -9.39
C GLU A 42 9.39 11.15 -10.21
N ILE A 43 9.06 9.86 -10.11
CA ILE A 43 7.92 9.27 -10.82
C ILE A 43 6.58 9.78 -10.25
N LEU A 44 6.47 9.90 -8.92
CA LEU A 44 5.22 10.22 -8.24
C LEU A 44 5.01 11.71 -7.99
N MET A 45 6.11 12.43 -7.77
CA MET A 45 6.18 13.84 -7.42
C MET A 45 7.36 14.47 -8.19
N PRO A 46 7.21 14.69 -9.51
CA PRO A 46 8.27 15.22 -10.36
C PRO A 46 8.81 16.53 -9.80
N ALA A 47 10.14 16.68 -9.78
CA ALA A 47 10.76 17.83 -9.12
C ALA A 47 10.33 19.15 -9.77
N VAL A 48 10.20 19.16 -11.10
CA VAL A 48 9.77 20.33 -11.89
C VAL A 48 8.35 20.77 -11.50
N GLU A 49 7.42 19.81 -11.35
CA GLU A 49 6.04 20.10 -10.99
C GLU A 49 5.94 20.58 -9.53
N LEU A 50 6.65 19.93 -8.62
CA LEU A 50 6.65 20.32 -7.21
C LEU A 50 7.33 21.68 -6.97
N GLN A 51 8.28 22.07 -7.81
CA GLN A 51 8.90 23.40 -7.76
C GLN A 51 7.92 24.52 -8.12
N ALA A 52 6.90 24.25 -8.95
CA ALA A 52 5.89 25.22 -9.33
C ALA A 52 4.84 25.47 -8.22
N ILE A 53 4.80 24.62 -7.20
CA ILE A 53 3.84 24.71 -6.09
C ILE A 53 4.44 25.51 -4.93
N ALA A 54 3.67 26.47 -4.41
CA ALA A 54 4.01 27.18 -3.17
C ALA A 54 3.62 26.32 -1.96
N LEU A 55 4.55 26.13 -1.03
CA LEU A 55 4.35 25.36 0.21
C LEU A 55 4.60 26.30 1.40
N LYS A 56 3.61 27.13 1.75
CA LYS A 56 3.74 28.15 2.80
C LYS A 56 3.40 27.60 4.18
N ASP A 57 2.44 26.68 4.23
CA ASP A 57 1.95 26.08 5.46
C ASP A 57 1.67 24.58 5.30
N LEU A 58 1.20 23.95 6.37
CA LEU A 58 0.88 22.53 6.40
C LEU A 58 -0.34 22.18 5.52
N ASP A 59 -1.25 23.12 5.31
CA ASP A 59 -2.44 22.89 4.49
C ASP A 59 -2.08 22.86 2.99
N ASP A 60 -1.14 23.71 2.56
CA ASP A 60 -0.53 23.62 1.22
C ASP A 60 0.13 22.25 0.99
N VAL A 61 0.83 21.72 2.00
CA VAL A 61 1.45 20.38 1.94
C VAL A 61 0.38 19.28 1.80
N LYS A 62 -0.74 19.38 2.52
CA LYS A 62 -1.84 18.42 2.39
C LYS A 62 -2.51 18.52 1.01
N ALA A 63 -2.78 19.73 0.53
CA ALA A 63 -3.39 19.96 -0.77
C ALA A 63 -2.52 19.46 -1.92
N ALA A 64 -1.21 19.73 -1.88
CA ALA A 64 -0.27 19.22 -2.88
C ALA A 64 -0.12 17.70 -2.81
N ALA A 65 -0.13 17.09 -1.62
CA ALA A 65 -0.12 15.64 -1.48
C ALA A 65 -1.35 14.99 -2.12
N ASP A 66 -2.52 15.62 -1.98
CA ASP A 66 -3.75 15.17 -2.64
C ASP A 66 -3.71 15.32 -4.16
N LEU A 67 -2.98 16.30 -4.70
CA LEU A 67 -2.75 16.44 -6.14
C LEU A 67 -1.94 15.27 -6.69
N PHE A 68 -0.81 14.95 -6.04
CA PHE A 68 0.08 13.83 -6.44
C PHE A 68 -0.41 12.45 -5.98
N LYS A 69 -1.52 12.38 -5.24
CA LYS A 69 -2.09 11.14 -4.67
C LYS A 69 -1.09 10.37 -3.79
N VAL A 70 -0.30 11.11 -3.02
CA VAL A 70 0.65 10.60 -2.02
C VAL A 70 0.20 10.96 -0.61
N THR A 71 0.90 10.48 0.41
CA THR A 71 0.64 10.94 1.79
C THR A 71 1.28 12.30 2.04
N PRO A 72 0.70 13.18 2.89
CA PRO A 72 1.30 14.46 3.25
C PRO A 72 2.73 14.33 3.82
N SER A 73 3.00 13.25 4.56
CA SER A 73 4.34 12.94 5.07
C SER A 73 5.35 12.66 3.96
N ALA A 74 4.95 11.97 2.89
CA ALA A 74 5.83 11.69 1.76
C ALA A 74 6.14 12.97 0.96
N LEU A 75 5.14 13.84 0.77
CA LEU A 75 5.35 15.15 0.15
C LEU A 75 6.30 16.02 0.99
N ALA A 76 6.11 16.09 2.31
CA ALA A 76 6.97 16.87 3.20
C ALA A 76 8.44 16.43 3.14
N VAL A 77 8.70 15.11 3.14
CA VAL A 77 10.07 14.57 3.00
C VAL A 77 10.65 14.87 1.62
N ARG A 78 9.87 14.73 0.54
CA ARG A 78 10.32 15.05 -0.82
C ARG A 78 10.65 16.54 -0.97
N ALA A 79 9.78 17.42 -0.47
CA ALA A 79 9.99 18.86 -0.49
C ALA A 79 11.24 19.27 0.31
N MET A 80 11.50 18.63 1.45
CA MET A 80 12.74 18.80 2.21
C MET A 80 13.98 18.38 1.40
N ARG A 81 13.96 17.18 0.79
CA ARG A 81 15.08 16.68 -0.04
C ARG A 81 15.37 17.55 -1.26
N LEU A 82 14.35 18.18 -1.84
CA LEU A 82 14.48 19.14 -2.94
C LEU A 82 14.80 20.57 -2.49
N GLY A 83 14.99 20.80 -1.18
CA GLY A 83 15.29 22.12 -0.62
C GLY A 83 14.13 23.12 -0.67
N ARG A 84 12.90 22.66 -0.90
CA ARG A 84 11.68 23.49 -0.92
C ARG A 84 11.17 23.81 0.48
N LEU A 85 11.41 22.91 1.43
CA LEU A 85 11.18 23.13 2.85
C LEU A 85 12.51 23.05 3.58
N THR A 86 12.70 23.89 4.58
CA THR A 86 13.82 23.71 5.51
C THR A 86 13.63 22.43 6.30
N THR A 87 14.73 21.82 6.75
CA THR A 87 14.68 20.63 7.62
C THR A 87 13.82 20.89 8.86
N LEU A 88 13.94 22.07 9.47
CA LEU A 88 13.18 22.44 10.67
C LEU A 88 11.67 22.48 10.38
N THR A 89 11.27 23.14 9.29
CA THR A 89 9.86 23.24 8.87
C THR A 89 9.28 21.86 8.56
N ALA A 90 10.00 21.06 7.79
CA ALA A 90 9.57 19.72 7.43
C ALA A 90 9.41 18.80 8.65
N LEU A 91 10.34 18.85 9.60
CA LEU A 91 10.23 18.10 10.86
C LEU A 91 9.04 18.57 11.72
N GLY A 92 8.76 19.87 11.75
CA GLY A 92 7.57 20.42 12.40
C GLY A 92 6.28 19.83 11.83
N TYR A 93 6.13 19.89 10.51
CA TYR A 93 4.98 19.33 9.80
C TYR A 93 4.84 17.82 10.01
N LEU A 94 5.94 17.07 9.99
CA LEU A 94 5.90 15.62 10.22
C LEU A 94 5.36 15.27 11.62
N ARG A 95 5.73 16.05 12.66
CA ARG A 95 5.20 15.85 14.02
C ARG A 95 3.72 16.19 14.11
N GLU A 96 3.28 17.26 13.46
CA GLU A 96 1.86 17.61 13.41
C GLU A 96 1.03 16.53 12.71
N LEU A 97 1.50 16.04 11.56
CA LEU A 97 0.87 14.95 10.82
C LEU A 97 0.83 13.64 11.62
N GLU A 98 1.88 13.34 12.39
CA GLU A 98 1.90 12.19 13.29
C GLU A 98 0.86 12.34 14.41
N THR A 99 0.78 13.53 15.01
CA THR A 99 -0.21 13.84 16.05
C THR A 99 -1.63 13.68 15.53
N GLU A 100 -1.93 14.22 14.34
CA GLU A 100 -3.22 14.03 13.68
C GLU A 100 -3.50 12.56 13.39
N PHE A 101 -2.51 11.80 12.93
CA PHE A 101 -2.68 10.39 12.61
C PHE A 101 -2.99 9.55 13.86
N LEU A 102 -2.31 9.83 14.98
CA LEU A 102 -2.53 9.15 16.25
C LEU A 102 -3.88 9.54 16.89
N ALA A 103 -4.31 10.78 16.72
CA ALA A 103 -5.61 11.27 17.22
C ALA A 103 -6.81 10.70 16.45
N ARG A 104 -6.62 10.21 15.22
CA ARG A 104 -7.70 9.58 14.44
C ARG A 104 -8.19 8.32 15.16
N GLN A 105 -9.48 8.28 15.48
CA GLN A 105 -10.12 7.06 15.97
C GLN A 105 -9.94 5.95 14.94
N LYS A 106 -9.19 4.90 15.31
CA LYS A 106 -9.04 3.72 14.45
C LYS A 106 -10.43 3.09 14.28
N PRO A 107 -10.92 2.90 13.03
CA PRO A 107 -12.17 2.19 12.83
C PRO A 107 -12.02 0.80 13.44
N LYS A 108 -13.02 0.37 14.24
CA LYS A 108 -13.04 -0.98 14.83
C LYS A 108 -12.77 -1.99 13.71
N PRO A 109 -11.69 -2.79 13.80
CA PRO A 109 -11.36 -3.75 12.75
C PRO A 109 -12.50 -4.77 12.66
N ARG A 110 -13.30 -4.66 11.60
CA ARG A 110 -14.23 -5.72 11.24
C ARG A 110 -13.39 -6.85 10.67
N GLN A 111 -13.32 -7.98 11.37
CA GLN A 111 -12.72 -9.18 10.80
C GLN A 111 -13.52 -9.55 9.53
N PRO A 112 -12.93 -9.42 8.32
CA PRO A 112 -13.63 -9.81 7.11
C PRO A 112 -13.86 -11.32 7.18
N LYS A 113 -15.08 -11.78 6.91
CA LYS A 113 -15.34 -13.21 6.71
C LYS A 113 -14.26 -13.78 5.77
N PRO A 114 -13.68 -14.96 6.05
CA PRO A 114 -12.57 -15.52 5.26
C PRO A 114 -12.84 -15.53 3.75
N VAL A 115 -14.07 -15.85 3.34
CA VAL A 115 -14.55 -15.81 1.95
C VAL A 115 -14.37 -14.42 1.30
N LYS A 116 -14.69 -13.34 2.02
CA LYS A 116 -14.51 -11.96 1.53
C LYS A 116 -13.03 -11.61 1.39
N ALA A 117 -12.18 -12.12 2.28
CA ALA A 117 -10.74 -11.92 2.20
C ALA A 117 -10.14 -12.64 0.99
N ILE A 118 -10.50 -13.90 0.77
CA ILE A 118 -10.05 -14.69 -0.40
C ILE A 118 -10.48 -13.99 -1.69
N ARG A 119 -11.75 -13.56 -1.80
CA ARG A 119 -12.24 -12.83 -2.97
C ARG A 119 -11.45 -11.53 -3.24
N LYS A 120 -11.07 -10.82 -2.18
CA LYS A 120 -10.36 -9.54 -2.29
C LYS A 120 -8.89 -9.72 -2.70
N TYR A 121 -8.22 -10.76 -2.21
CA TYR A 121 -6.76 -10.88 -2.32
C TYR A 121 -6.26 -12.00 -3.25
N SER A 122 -7.03 -13.09 -3.45
CA SER A 122 -6.62 -14.17 -4.35
C SER A 122 -6.96 -13.91 -5.83
N GLY A 123 -7.62 -12.79 -6.14
CA GLY A 123 -8.05 -12.44 -7.49
C GLY A 123 -9.21 -13.30 -8.01
N ARG A 124 -10.23 -12.67 -8.62
CA ARG A 124 -11.43 -13.37 -9.12
C ARG A 124 -11.09 -14.41 -10.18
N ALA A 125 -10.24 -14.07 -11.15
CA ALA A 125 -9.89 -14.94 -12.28
C ALA A 125 -9.14 -16.21 -11.84
N LEU A 126 -8.15 -16.08 -10.95
CA LEU A 126 -7.42 -17.21 -10.40
C LEU A 126 -8.36 -18.13 -9.62
N THR A 127 -9.15 -17.56 -8.71
CA THR A 127 -10.06 -18.33 -7.86
C THR A 127 -11.10 -19.09 -8.69
N ALA A 128 -11.67 -18.47 -9.73
CA ALA A 128 -12.62 -19.12 -10.63
C ALA A 128 -12.00 -20.29 -11.42
N ARG A 129 -10.79 -20.12 -11.96
CA ARG A 129 -10.06 -21.18 -12.69
C ARG A 129 -9.71 -22.36 -11.77
N MET A 130 -9.30 -22.08 -10.55
CA MET A 130 -8.97 -23.12 -9.57
C MET A 130 -10.21 -23.87 -9.08
N LEU A 131 -11.34 -23.18 -8.88
CA LEU A 131 -12.62 -23.83 -8.58
C LEU A 131 -13.08 -24.75 -9.72
N ARG A 132 -12.90 -24.34 -10.98
CA ARG A 132 -13.17 -25.21 -12.13
C ARG A 132 -12.28 -26.46 -12.13
N ALA A 133 -11.01 -26.35 -11.75
CA ALA A 133 -10.12 -27.51 -11.62
C ALA A 133 -10.57 -28.47 -10.49
N VAL A 134 -11.17 -27.95 -9.42
CA VAL A 134 -11.79 -28.76 -8.37
C VAL A 134 -13.04 -29.48 -8.91
N ASP A 135 -13.89 -28.77 -9.66
CA ASP A 135 -15.10 -29.35 -10.27
C ASP A 135 -14.78 -30.44 -11.28
N GLU A 136 -13.70 -30.26 -12.04
CA GLU A 136 -13.16 -31.25 -12.99
C GLU A 136 -12.33 -32.35 -12.31
N ARG A 137 -12.26 -32.39 -10.97
CA ARG A 137 -11.48 -33.35 -10.16
C ARG A 137 -9.98 -33.39 -10.49
N ARG A 138 -9.44 -32.35 -11.13
CA ARG A 138 -8.00 -32.18 -11.38
C ARG A 138 -7.24 -31.66 -10.15
N LEU A 139 -7.97 -31.19 -9.14
CA LEU A 139 -7.45 -30.70 -7.87
C LEU A 139 -8.41 -31.12 -6.75
N SER A 140 -7.88 -31.66 -5.65
CA SER A 140 -8.75 -31.99 -4.51
C SER A 140 -9.22 -30.72 -3.78
N GLN A 141 -10.39 -30.78 -3.13
CA GLN A 141 -10.89 -29.68 -2.30
C GLN A 141 -9.90 -29.29 -1.18
N ARG A 142 -9.22 -30.29 -0.60
CA ARG A 142 -8.23 -30.09 0.47
C ARG A 142 -7.00 -29.35 -0.04
N GLU A 143 -6.51 -29.69 -1.23
CA GLU A 143 -5.39 -28.99 -1.86
C GLU A 143 -5.77 -27.57 -2.28
N PHE A 144 -6.99 -27.37 -2.78
CA PHE A 144 -7.51 -26.03 -3.07
C PHE A 144 -7.52 -25.15 -1.80
N CYS A 145 -8.08 -25.65 -0.69
CA CYS A 145 -8.07 -24.94 0.58
C CYS A 145 -6.65 -24.59 1.04
N ARG A 146 -5.70 -25.53 0.92
CA ARG A 146 -4.30 -25.32 1.31
C ARG A 146 -3.57 -24.31 0.44
N VAL A 147 -3.63 -24.48 -0.88
CA VAL A 147 -2.78 -23.75 -1.84
C VAL A 147 -3.39 -22.40 -2.22
N VAL A 148 -4.71 -22.33 -2.42
CA VAL A 148 -5.39 -21.12 -2.92
C VAL A 148 -5.96 -20.29 -1.78
N CYS A 149 -6.44 -20.95 -0.74
CA CYS A 149 -7.10 -20.27 0.39
C CYS A 149 -6.24 -20.18 1.64
N LEU A 150 -5.02 -20.74 1.63
CA LEU A 150 -4.10 -20.76 2.78
C LEU A 150 -4.74 -21.31 4.06
N ASN A 151 -5.60 -22.32 3.91
CA ASN A 151 -6.42 -22.93 4.96
C ASN A 151 -7.33 -21.95 5.72
N ARG A 152 -7.66 -20.80 5.14
CA ARG A 152 -8.61 -19.84 5.73
C ARG A 152 -10.07 -20.26 5.60
N ILE A 153 -10.37 -21.22 4.73
CA ILE A 153 -11.68 -21.84 4.60
C ILE A 153 -11.51 -23.36 4.56
N SER A 154 -12.51 -24.05 5.08
CA SER A 154 -12.65 -25.49 5.03
C SER A 154 -13.35 -25.95 3.74
N PRO A 155 -13.27 -27.25 3.38
CA PRO A 155 -13.94 -27.78 2.20
C PRO A 155 -15.47 -27.54 2.17
N THR A 156 -16.11 -27.45 3.34
CA THR A 156 -17.56 -27.20 3.47
C THR A 156 -17.94 -25.77 3.09
N GLU A 157 -17.01 -24.81 3.23
CA GLU A 157 -17.19 -23.38 2.92
C GLU A 157 -16.89 -23.04 1.44
N ILE A 158 -16.47 -24.02 0.63
CA ILE A 158 -16.21 -23.82 -0.81
C ILE A 158 -17.48 -23.39 -1.56
N SER A 159 -18.65 -23.87 -1.14
CA SER A 159 -19.94 -23.47 -1.71
C SER A 159 -20.24 -21.98 -1.49
N GLU A 160 -19.94 -21.46 -0.31
CA GLU A 160 -20.07 -20.02 0.01
C GLU A 160 -19.08 -19.19 -0.83
N LEU A 161 -17.86 -19.69 -1.05
CA LEU A 161 -16.89 -19.04 -1.93
C LEU A 161 -17.37 -19.00 -3.40
N LYS A 162 -17.95 -20.10 -3.90
CA LYS A 162 -18.56 -20.15 -5.25
C LYS A 162 -19.69 -19.14 -5.38
N ALA A 163 -20.57 -19.05 -4.38
CA ALA A 163 -21.66 -18.10 -4.36
C ALA A 163 -21.16 -16.64 -4.34
N ALA A 164 -20.11 -16.36 -3.56
CA ALA A 164 -19.52 -15.01 -3.46
C ALA A 164 -18.76 -14.54 -4.71
N LEU A 165 -18.51 -15.44 -5.67
CA LEU A 165 -17.81 -15.20 -6.94
C LEU A 165 -18.76 -15.09 -8.16
N ARG A 166 -20.07 -15.35 -8.00
CA ARG A 166 -21.06 -14.93 -8.99
C ARG A 166 -21.10 -13.41 -8.98
#